data_AF-A0A3S4L6F9-F1
#
_entry.id   AF-A0A3S4L6F9-F1
#
_cell.length_a   1.000
_cell.length_b   1.000
_cell.length_c   1.000
_cell.angle_alpha   90.00
_cell.angle_beta   90.00
_cell.angle_gamma   90.00
#
_symmetry.space_group_name_H-M   'P 1'
#
loop_
_entity.id
_entity.type
_entity.pdbx_description
1 polymer ?
#
loop_
_entity_poly.entity_id
_entity_poly.type
_entity_poly.pdbx_seq_one_letter_code
_entity_poly.pdbx_strand_id
1 'polypeptide(L)'
;MEAVVYSTFRNHLKDYMKKVNDEFEPLTVVNKNPDEDIVVISKSEWDSLQETLRLAQNKELSDKVLRGMAEVRAGQVQLHEIEG
;
A
#
# COMPACT_ATOMS: atom_id res chain seq x y z
N MET A 1 -7.46 -5.52 8.87
CA MET A 1 -8.46 -5.65 7.78
C MET A 1 -9.85 -5.83 8.37
N GLU A 2 -10.61 -4.75 8.38
CA GLU A 2 -12.03 -4.74 8.76
C GLU A 2 -12.88 -5.29 7.60
N ALA A 3 -14.02 -5.91 7.91
CA ALA A 3 -14.96 -6.40 6.91
C ALA A 3 -16.36 -5.80 7.13
N VAL A 4 -16.98 -5.30 6.06
CA VAL A 4 -18.32 -4.70 6.09
C VAL A 4 -19.20 -5.28 5.01
N VAL A 5 -20.48 -5.51 5.29
CA VAL A 5 -21.42 -6.01 4.27
C VAL A 5 -21.70 -4.93 3.22
N TYR A 6 -21.89 -5.34 1.97
CA TYR A 6 -22.16 -4.45 0.83
C TYR A 6 -23.20 -3.36 1.12
N SER A 7 -24.33 -3.70 1.75
CA SER A 7 -25.39 -2.73 2.04
C SER A 7 -24.93 -1.62 2.96
N THR A 8 -24.12 -1.94 3.97
CA THR A 8 -23.59 -0.97 4.93
C THR A 8 -22.54 -0.10 4.25
N PHE A 9 -21.64 -0.71 3.47
CA PHE A 9 -20.64 0.01 2.69
C PHE A 9 -21.28 1.02 1.74
N ARG A 10 -22.30 0.60 0.97
CA ARG A 10 -23.05 1.47 0.07
C ARG A 10 -23.72 2.64 0.80
N ASN A 11 -24.35 2.38 1.95
CA ASN A 11 -25.08 3.40 2.70
C ASN A 11 -24.15 4.44 3.34
N HIS A 12 -22.91 4.06 3.64
CA HIS A 12 -21.91 4.91 4.31
C HIS A 12 -20.65 5.12 3.45
N LEU A 13 -20.80 5.12 2.13
CA LEU A 13 -19.67 5.09 1.17
C LEU A 13 -18.65 6.20 1.42
N LYS A 14 -19.11 7.44 1.64
CA LYS A 14 -18.24 8.59 1.87
C LYS A 14 -17.37 8.43 3.13
N ASP A 15 -17.96 7.92 4.20
CA ASP A 15 -17.28 7.76 5.48
C ASP A 15 -16.22 6.66 5.39
N TYR A 16 -16.55 5.54 4.73
CA TYR A 16 -15.57 4.48 4.47
C TYR A 16 -14.45 4.93 3.54
N MET A 17 -14.74 5.68 2.47
CA MET A 17 -13.69 6.26 1.60
C MET A 17 -12.77 7.20 2.37
N LYS A 18 -13.31 8.03 3.28
CA LYS A 18 -12.50 8.88 4.14
C LYS A 18 -11.65 8.05 5.09
N LYS A 19 -12.25 7.08 5.77
CA LYS A 19 -11.56 6.18 6.70
C LYS A 19 -10.37 5.47 6.04
N VAL A 20 -10.59 4.84 4.88
CA VAL A 20 -9.54 4.13 4.16
C VAL A 20 -8.39 5.07 3.74
N ASN A 21 -8.69 6.30 3.33
CA ASN A 21 -7.65 7.28 3.00
C ASN A 21 -6.90 7.82 4.23
N ASP A 22 -7.59 7.99 5.37
CA ASP A 22 -7.00 8.57 6.58
C ASP A 22 -6.21 7.54 7.39
N GLU A 23 -6.69 6.30 7.45
CA GLU A 23 -6.11 5.23 8.27
C GLU A 23 -5.10 4.38 7.50
N PHE A 24 -5.09 4.41 6.15
CA PHE A 24 -4.23 3.57 5.31
C PHE A 24 -4.37 2.07 5.65
N GLU A 25 -5.60 1.65 5.98
CA GLU A 25 -5.94 0.28 6.33
C GLU A 25 -6.95 -0.28 5.31
N PRO A 26 -6.69 -1.47 4.73
CA PRO A 26 -7.62 -2.11 3.81
C PRO A 26 -8.96 -2.48 4.45
N LEU A 27 -10.03 -2.26 3.69
CA LEU A 27 -11.41 -2.64 4.03
C LEU A 27 -11.91 -3.73 3.08
N THR A 28 -12.37 -4.85 3.61
CA THR A 28 -13.08 -5.87 2.82
C THR A 28 -14.57 -5.54 2.77
N VAL A 29 -15.14 -5.50 1.58
CA VAL A 29 -16.60 -5.39 1.39
C VAL A 29 -17.13 -6.76 1.00
N VAL A 30 -17.92 -7.35 1.88
CA VAL A 30 -18.43 -8.71 1.72
C VAL A 30 -19.81 -8.71 1.06
N ASN A 31 -20.00 -9.61 0.10
CA ASN A 31 -21.21 -9.82 -0.68
C ASN A 31 -21.95 -11.08 -0.23
N LYS A 32 -23.15 -11.31 -0.77
CA LYS A 32 -23.87 -12.57 -0.56
C LYS A 32 -23.14 -13.75 -1.18
N ASN A 33 -22.53 -13.51 -2.34
CA ASN A 33 -21.62 -14.43 -2.99
C ASN A 33 -20.18 -14.02 -2.59
N PRO A 34 -19.44 -14.86 -1.84
CA PRO A 34 -18.07 -14.54 -1.42
C PRO A 34 -17.09 -14.30 -2.58
N ASP A 35 -17.35 -14.88 -3.75
CA ASP A 35 -16.51 -14.66 -4.95
C ASP A 35 -16.63 -13.24 -5.52
N GLU A 36 -17.60 -12.46 -5.04
CA GLU A 36 -17.82 -11.06 -5.40
C GLU A 36 -17.27 -10.10 -4.34
N ASP A 37 -16.63 -10.59 -3.29
CA ASP A 37 -16.01 -9.75 -2.27
C ASP A 37 -14.93 -8.86 -2.90
N ILE A 38 -14.86 -7.60 -2.46
CA ILE A 38 -13.84 -6.66 -2.91
C ILE A 38 -13.00 -6.18 -1.72
N VAL A 39 -11.77 -5.75 -2.02
CA VAL A 39 -10.92 -5.02 -1.09
C VAL A 39 -10.82 -3.57 -1.56
N VAL A 40 -11.10 -2.64 -0.65
CA VAL A 40 -10.98 -1.21 -0.85
C VAL A 40 -9.75 -0.72 -0.11
N ILE A 41 -8.88 -0.01 -0.84
CA ILE A 41 -7.66 0.62 -0.32
C ILE A 41 -7.57 2.05 -0.86
N SER A 42 -6.74 2.88 -0.22
CA SER A 42 -6.50 4.22 -0.73
C SER A 42 -5.76 4.16 -2.07
N LYS A 43 -5.91 5.20 -2.89
CA LYS A 43 -5.15 5.29 -4.15
C LYS A 43 -3.63 5.28 -3.89
N SER A 44 -3.18 5.97 -2.84
CA SER A 44 -1.77 6.01 -2.45
C SER A 44 -1.22 4.63 -2.06
N GLU A 45 -1.99 3.82 -1.34
CA GLU A 45 -1.60 2.44 -1.04
C GLU A 45 -1.54 1.59 -2.30
N TRP A 46 -2.54 1.69 -3.18
CA TRP A 46 -2.52 0.97 -4.45
C TRP A 46 -1.28 1.31 -5.28
N ASP A 47 -0.99 2.59 -5.45
CA ASP A 47 0.19 3.04 -6.22
C ASP A 47 1.50 2.54 -5.56
N SER A 48 1.58 2.57 -4.22
CA SER A 48 2.74 2.07 -3.47
C SER A 48 2.95 0.56 -3.62
N LEU A 49 1.86 -0.22 -3.60
CA LEU A 49 1.88 -1.66 -3.83
C LEU A 49 2.32 -1.98 -5.27
N GLN A 50 1.77 -1.27 -6.26
CA GLN A 50 2.16 -1.43 -7.66
C GLN A 50 3.64 -1.12 -7.88
N GLU A 51 4.15 -0.05 -7.28
CA GLU A 51 5.57 0.30 -7.38
C GLU A 51 6.46 -0.73 -6.70
N THR A 52 6.08 -1.21 -5.51
CA THR A 52 6.80 -2.28 -4.80
C THR A 52 6.86 -3.55 -5.64
N LEU A 53 5.75 -3.95 -6.26
CA LEU A 53 5.69 -5.11 -7.15
C LEU A 53 6.57 -4.91 -8.39
N ARG A 54 6.55 -3.72 -9.00
CA ARG A 54 7.39 -3.37 -10.14
C ARG A 54 8.88 -3.50 -9.81
N LEU A 55 9.31 -3.01 -8.64
CA LEU A 55 10.69 -3.14 -8.17
C LEU A 55 11.05 -4.59 -7.86
N ALA A 56 10.17 -5.34 -7.19
CA ALA A 56 10.40 -6.73 -6.82
C ALA A 56 10.53 -7.66 -8.03
N GLN A 57 9.83 -7.38 -9.13
CA GLN A 57 9.93 -8.13 -10.38
C GLN A 57 11.22 -7.86 -11.16
N ASN A 58 11.96 -6.80 -10.82
CA ASN A 58 13.27 -6.51 -11.40
C ASN A 58 14.37 -6.89 -10.41
N LYS A 59 15.02 -8.03 -10.64
CA LYS A 59 16.05 -8.57 -9.75
C LYS A 59 17.18 -7.57 -9.49
N GLU A 60 17.67 -6.88 -10.52
CA GLU A 60 18.77 -5.93 -10.38
C GLU A 60 18.40 -4.75 -9.48
N LEU A 61 17.22 -4.15 -9.73
CA LEU A 61 16.72 -3.04 -8.91
C LEU A 61 16.40 -3.48 -7.49
N SER A 62 15.78 -4.64 -7.32
CA SER A 62 15.48 -5.23 -6.01
C SER A 62 16.76 -5.45 -5.20
N ASP A 63 17.77 -6.09 -5.80
CA ASP A 63 19.06 -6.32 -5.14
C ASP A 63 19.74 -4.99 -4.78
N LYS A 64 19.66 -3.98 -5.64
CA LYS A 64 20.22 -2.65 -5.39
C LYS A 64 19.56 -1.98 -4.19
N VAL A 65 18.23 -1.99 -4.10
CA VAL A 65 17.49 -1.45 -2.96
C VAL A 65 17.83 -2.19 -1.67
N LEU A 66 17.84 -3.53 -1.69
CA LEU A 66 18.15 -4.34 -0.52
C LEU A 66 19.57 -4.10 0.00
N ARG A 67 20.57 -3.99 -0.90
CA ARG A 67 21.94 -3.63 -0.54
C ARG A 67 22.01 -2.24 0.09
N GLY A 68 21.42 -1.23 -0.54
CA GLY A 68 21.42 0.14 0.01
C GLY A 68 20.76 0.21 1.39
N MET A 69 19.65 -0.50 1.61
CA MET A 69 19.01 -0.60 2.92
C MET A 69 19.91 -1.28 3.97
N ALA A 70 20.71 -2.27 3.57
CA ALA A 70 21.65 -2.93 4.48
C ALA A 70 22.83 -2.02 4.85
N GLU A 71 23.38 -1.30 3.88
CA GLU A 71 24.44 -0.30 4.07
C GLU A 71 23.96 0.81 5.04
N VAL A 72 22.76 1.35 4.83
CA VAL A 72 22.16 2.35 5.74
C VAL A 72 22.02 1.82 7.17
N ARG A 73 21.50 0.59 7.34
CA ARG A 73 21.38 -0.03 8.67
C ARG A 73 22.73 -0.30 9.34
N ALA A 74 23.77 -0.55 8.55
CA ALA A 74 25.14 -0.72 9.02
C ALA A 74 25.87 0.61 9.27
N GLY A 75 25.22 1.75 9.03
CA GLY A 75 25.84 3.08 9.14
C GLY A 75 26.85 3.39 8.02
N GLN A 76 26.85 2.61 6.93
CA GLN A 76 27.73 2.77 5.78
C GLN A 76 27.18 3.82 4.81
N VAL A 77 26.95 5.04 5.31
CA VAL A 77 26.39 6.16 4.54
C VAL A 77 27.43 7.26 4.36
N GLN A 78 27.37 7.95 3.21
CA GLN A 78 28.18 9.13 2.94
C GLN A 78 27.26 10.35 2.88
N LEU A 79 27.60 11.40 3.64
CA LEU A 79 26.88 12.67 3.61
C LEU A 79 27.37 13.47 2.40
N HIS A 80 26.44 13.92 1.59
CA HIS A 80 26.68 14.83 0.47
C HIS A 80 25.79 16.06 0.61
N GLU A 81 26.34 17.25 0.38
CA GLU A 81 25.52 18.45 0.24
C GLU A 81 24.74 18.36 -1.07
N ILE A 82 23.46 18.74 -1.03
CA ILE A 82 22.61 18.79 -2.22
C ILE A 82 22.82 20.16 -2.85
N GLU A 83 23.41 20.21 -4.05
CA GLU A 83 23.44 21.42 -4.87
C GLU A 83 22.02 21.67 -5.40
N GLY A 84 21.45 22.83 -5.04
CA GLY A 84 20.12 23.28 -5.45
C GLY A 84 20.12 24.09 -6.74
#